data_AF-A0A7W0QHA9-F1
#
_entry.id   AF-A0A7W0QHA9-F1
#
_cell.length_a   1.000
_cell.length_b   1.000
_cell.length_c   1.000
_cell.angle_alpha   90.00
_cell.angle_beta   90.00
_cell.angle_gamma   90.00
#
_symmetry.space_group_name_H-M   'P 1'
#
loop_
_entity.id
_entity.type
_entity.pdbx_description
1 polymer ?
#
loop_
_entity_poly.entity_id
_entity_poly.type
_entity_poly.pdbx_seq_one_letter_code
_entity_poly.pdbx_strand_id
1 'polypeptide(L)'
;MAPTGRRQFLGRAAVTLGSATLAPFAIAGCSDDDGNGSTATGGNTASSGAGTTGPHGTGGAADTSALPTTTAAPPAVRIDPEDPSTWRAQFALDDDAHFAAFTLAAHPRAVAEAVERHRRGLDEDTDGYLLEQGFELDQSVVGEAASYLDADPGELALT
;
A
#
# COMPACT_ATOMS: atom_id res chain seq x y z
N MET A 1 67.12 -12.65 -36.23
CA MET A 1 65.73 -13.06 -36.46
C MET A 1 65.03 -13.09 -35.10
N ALA A 2 64.31 -12.02 -34.78
CA ALA A 2 63.36 -11.91 -33.67
C ALA A 2 62.00 -12.56 -34.09
N PRO A 3 60.94 -12.60 -33.26
CA PRO A 3 60.83 -12.16 -31.87
C PRO A 3 60.13 -13.14 -30.88
N THR A 4 60.59 -13.04 -29.63
CA THR A 4 59.85 -12.93 -28.36
C THR A 4 58.32 -12.85 -28.42
N GLY A 5 57.63 -13.87 -27.88
CA GLY A 5 56.18 -13.91 -27.65
C GLY A 5 55.82 -13.77 -26.18
N ARG A 6 55.46 -12.56 -25.78
CA ARG A 6 55.09 -12.07 -24.44
C ARG A 6 53.63 -12.46 -24.14
N ARG A 7 53.36 -13.39 -23.23
CA ARG A 7 52.01 -13.59 -22.67
C ARG A 7 51.82 -12.68 -21.46
N GLN A 8 51.30 -11.47 -21.71
CA GLN A 8 50.69 -10.67 -20.66
C GLN A 8 49.27 -11.20 -20.43
N PHE A 9 49.00 -11.71 -19.24
CA PHE A 9 47.64 -11.88 -18.76
C PHE A 9 47.11 -10.48 -18.40
N LEU A 10 46.24 -9.99 -19.28
CA LEU A 10 45.46 -8.77 -19.11
C LEU A 10 44.35 -9.01 -18.08
N GLY A 11 44.14 -8.01 -17.21
CA GLY A 11 42.81 -7.63 -16.73
C GLY A 11 42.20 -8.46 -15.61
N ARG A 12 42.49 -8.10 -14.35
CA ARG A 12 41.51 -8.27 -13.27
C ARG A 12 40.36 -7.29 -13.55
N ALA A 13 39.26 -7.78 -14.11
CA ALA A 13 38.00 -7.05 -14.07
C ALA A 13 37.49 -7.12 -12.63
N ALA A 14 37.53 -5.97 -11.95
CA ALA A 14 36.78 -5.79 -10.72
C ALA A 14 35.29 -5.85 -11.08
N VAL A 15 34.59 -6.86 -10.57
CA VAL A 15 33.13 -6.89 -10.54
C VAL A 15 32.72 -5.89 -9.47
N THR A 16 32.38 -4.68 -9.89
CA THR A 16 31.67 -3.73 -9.04
C THR A 16 30.26 -4.28 -8.87
N LEU A 17 29.93 -4.79 -7.68
CA LEU A 17 28.54 -5.02 -7.31
C LEU A 17 27.86 -3.65 -7.30
N GLY A 18 27.01 -3.41 -8.31
CA GLY A 18 26.09 -2.30 -8.30
C GLY A 18 25.12 -2.52 -7.14
N SER A 19 25.16 -1.62 -6.17
CA SER A 19 24.18 -1.50 -5.10
C SER A 19 22.81 -1.28 -5.74
N ALA A 20 21.99 -2.32 -5.81
CA ALA A 20 20.58 -2.18 -6.11
C ALA A 20 19.91 -1.54 -4.87
N THR A 21 19.90 -0.22 -4.84
CA THR A 21 19.00 0.52 -3.94
C THR A 21 17.58 0.15 -4.36
N LEU A 22 16.88 -0.64 -3.54
CA LEU A 22 15.42 -0.74 -3.61
C LEU A 22 14.87 0.67 -3.46
N ALA A 23 14.33 1.23 -4.55
CA ALA A 23 13.54 2.43 -4.48
C ALA A 23 12.25 2.12 -3.70
N PRO A 24 11.79 3.01 -2.81
CA PRO A 24 10.48 2.85 -2.21
C PRO A 24 9.40 2.94 -3.29
N PHE A 25 8.39 2.10 -3.15
CA PHE A 25 7.13 2.12 -3.90
C PHE A 25 6.54 3.54 -3.83
N ALA A 26 6.73 4.34 -4.87
CA ALA A 26 6.20 5.68 -5.01
C ALA A 26 5.28 5.68 -6.23
N ILE A 27 3.98 5.67 -5.97
CA ILE A 27 2.97 5.89 -7.00
C ILE A 27 3.11 7.35 -7.42
N ALA A 28 3.65 7.56 -8.62
CA ALA A 28 3.73 8.87 -9.25
C ALA A 28 2.31 9.30 -9.63
N GLY A 29 1.76 10.26 -8.88
CA GLY A 29 0.59 11.01 -9.30
C GLY A 29 0.94 11.88 -10.49
N CYS A 30 0.39 11.58 -11.66
CA CYS A 30 0.34 12.52 -12.77
C CYS A 30 -0.80 13.51 -12.50
N SER A 31 -0.45 14.71 -12.05
CA SER A 31 -1.34 15.86 -12.05
C SER A 31 -1.28 16.52 -13.43
N ASP A 32 -2.33 16.34 -14.22
CA ASP A 32 -2.65 17.23 -15.33
C ASP A 32 -3.46 18.40 -14.77
N ASP A 33 -2.76 19.54 -14.66
CA ASP A 33 -3.27 20.84 -14.23
C ASP A 33 -3.80 21.57 -15.48
N ASP A 34 -5.06 21.35 -15.84
CA ASP A 34 -5.77 22.19 -16.80
C ASP A 34 -6.71 23.14 -16.05
N GLY A 35 -6.25 24.39 -15.96
CA GLY A 35 -6.96 25.48 -15.32
C GLY A 35 -8.37 25.70 -15.88
N ASN A 36 -9.34 25.76 -14.99
CA ASN A 36 -10.60 26.46 -15.23
C ASN A 36 -10.90 27.39 -14.06
N GLY A 37 -10.71 28.69 -14.31
CA GLY A 37 -11.10 29.74 -13.38
C GLY A 37 -12.62 29.79 -13.26
N SER A 38 -13.11 29.68 -12.03
CA SER A 38 -14.46 30.11 -11.69
C SER A 38 -14.43 31.01 -10.47
N THR A 39 -14.55 32.31 -10.73
CA THR A 39 -14.82 33.35 -9.74
C THR A 39 -16.24 33.20 -9.23
N ALA A 40 -16.40 32.68 -8.02
CA ALA A 40 -17.64 32.77 -7.26
C ALA A 40 -17.43 33.62 -5.99
N THR A 41 -17.57 34.92 -6.17
CA THR A 41 -17.95 35.87 -5.12
C THR A 41 -19.32 35.47 -4.59
N GLY A 42 -19.42 35.12 -3.30
CA GLY A 42 -20.68 34.82 -2.65
C GLY A 42 -20.49 34.73 -1.14
N GLY A 43 -20.46 35.88 -0.48
CA GLY A 43 -20.46 35.95 0.98
C GLY A 43 -21.75 35.38 1.55
N ASN A 44 -21.66 34.65 2.67
CA ASN A 44 -22.83 34.31 3.46
C ASN A 44 -22.74 35.01 4.81
N THR A 45 -23.46 36.13 4.88
CA THR A 45 -23.83 36.87 6.08
C THR A 45 -24.74 36.03 6.99
N ALA A 46 -24.53 36.18 8.30
CA ALA A 46 -25.24 35.49 9.37
C ALA A 46 -26.77 35.59 9.32
N SER A 47 -27.46 34.57 9.84
CA SER A 47 -28.75 34.76 10.49
C SER A 47 -28.77 34.10 11.87
N SER A 48 -28.69 34.94 12.90
CA SER A 48 -28.99 34.59 14.28
C SER A 48 -30.52 34.56 14.45
N GLY A 49 -31.07 33.42 14.82
CA GLY A 49 -32.49 33.23 15.11
C GLY A 49 -32.68 32.79 16.55
N ALA A 50 -32.88 33.75 17.44
CA ALA A 50 -33.28 33.52 18.83
C ALA A 50 -34.77 33.13 18.89
N GLY A 51 -35.07 32.00 19.52
CA GLY A 51 -36.42 31.55 19.84
C GLY A 51 -36.45 30.87 21.21
N THR A 52 -36.74 31.67 22.24
CA THR A 52 -37.22 31.26 23.57
C THR A 52 -38.73 30.99 23.44
N THR A 53 -39.37 29.93 23.96
CA THR A 53 -39.68 29.62 25.37
C THR A 53 -40.41 28.26 25.48
N GLY A 54 -40.18 27.49 26.56
CA GLY A 54 -41.22 26.66 27.21
C GLY A 54 -40.92 25.15 27.45
N PRO A 55 -41.17 24.57 28.66
CA PRO A 55 -40.44 23.39 29.13
C PRO A 55 -41.32 22.20 29.54
N HIS A 56 -41.20 21.00 28.94
CA HIS A 56 -41.73 19.76 29.56
C HIS A 56 -40.95 18.51 29.09
N GLY A 57 -40.50 17.70 30.06
CA GLY A 57 -40.21 16.27 29.85
C GLY A 57 -38.74 15.87 29.81
N THR A 58 -38.12 15.78 30.98
CA THR A 58 -36.86 15.06 31.23
C THR A 58 -37.07 13.55 31.07
N GLY A 59 -36.43 12.94 30.07
CA GLY A 59 -36.24 11.50 29.92
C GLY A 59 -34.85 11.25 29.32
N GLY A 60 -33.94 10.69 30.10
CA GLY A 60 -32.50 10.70 29.85
C GLY A 60 -32.07 9.97 28.58
N ALA A 61 -31.41 10.72 27.69
CA ALA A 61 -30.51 10.14 26.70
C ALA A 61 -29.21 9.75 27.42
N ALA A 62 -28.96 8.45 27.55
CA ALA A 62 -27.60 7.97 27.74
C ALA A 62 -26.86 8.19 26.42
N ASP A 63 -26.27 9.37 26.28
CA ASP A 63 -25.23 9.67 25.30
C ASP A 63 -24.05 8.75 25.61
N THR A 64 -24.07 7.54 25.03
CA THR A 64 -22.86 6.74 24.92
C THR A 64 -22.15 7.21 23.67
N SER A 65 -21.61 8.43 23.73
CA SER A 65 -20.62 8.89 22.77
C SER A 65 -19.32 8.13 23.05
N ALA A 66 -19.29 6.90 22.53
CA ALA A 66 -18.06 6.14 22.42
C ALA A 66 -17.23 6.82 21.33
N LEU A 67 -16.24 7.59 21.77
CA LEU A 67 -15.20 8.14 20.90
C LEU A 67 -14.63 7.02 20.03
N PRO A 68 -14.38 7.24 18.73
CA PRO A 68 -13.61 6.28 17.95
C PRO A 68 -12.22 6.22 18.56
N THR A 69 -11.86 5.08 19.15
CA THR A 69 -10.47 4.75 19.41
C THR A 69 -9.81 4.67 18.05
N THR A 70 -9.14 5.75 17.66
CA THR A 70 -8.15 5.68 16.59
C THR A 70 -7.08 4.71 17.08
N THR A 71 -7.19 3.45 16.66
CA THR A 71 -6.09 2.50 16.78
C THR A 71 -4.96 3.12 15.97
N ALA A 72 -4.02 3.74 16.68
CA ALA A 72 -2.80 4.23 16.08
C ALA A 72 -2.19 3.09 15.28
N ALA A 73 -1.99 3.32 13.99
CA ALA A 73 -1.39 2.33 13.10
C ALA A 73 -0.07 1.86 13.74
N PRO A 74 0.09 0.55 14.00
CA PRO A 74 1.30 0.04 14.62
C PRO A 74 2.51 0.44 13.76
N PRO A 75 3.63 0.84 14.38
CA PRO A 75 4.79 1.32 13.64
C PRO A 75 5.19 0.30 12.57
N ALA A 76 5.59 0.78 11.40
CA ALA A 76 6.13 -0.07 10.36
C ALA A 76 7.44 -0.70 10.88
N VAL A 77 7.33 -1.92 11.45
CA VAL A 77 8.49 -2.77 11.77
C VAL A 77 9.26 -2.95 10.48
N ARG A 78 10.49 -2.41 10.45
CA ARG A 78 11.40 -2.66 9.34
C ARG A 78 11.77 -4.14 9.38
N ILE A 79 11.65 -4.81 8.24
CA ILE A 79 12.12 -6.18 8.08
C ILE A 79 13.64 -6.13 7.97
N ASP A 80 14.32 -6.79 8.90
CA ASP A 80 15.75 -7.05 8.83
C ASP A 80 15.95 -8.48 8.29
N PRO A 81 16.60 -8.66 7.13
CA PRO A 81 16.81 -9.98 6.56
C PRO A 81 17.68 -10.90 7.44
N GLU A 82 18.53 -10.33 8.31
CA GLU A 82 19.43 -11.10 9.19
C GLU A 82 18.74 -11.52 10.49
N ASP A 83 17.62 -10.88 10.86
CA ASP A 83 16.88 -11.18 12.08
C ASP A 83 15.51 -11.83 11.75
N PRO A 84 15.39 -13.16 11.95
CA PRO A 84 14.18 -13.85 11.59
C PRO A 84 12.96 -13.47 12.42
N SER A 85 13.16 -12.88 13.61
CA SER A 85 12.05 -12.41 14.44
C SER A 85 11.29 -11.26 13.78
N THR A 86 11.96 -10.43 12.97
CA THR A 86 11.35 -9.27 12.32
C THR A 86 10.42 -9.65 11.15
N TRP A 87 10.74 -10.70 10.38
CA TRP A 87 9.82 -11.23 9.38
C TRP A 87 8.73 -12.07 10.02
N ARG A 88 9.03 -12.84 11.08
CA ARG A 88 8.00 -13.65 11.77
C ARG A 88 6.92 -12.79 12.40
N ALA A 89 7.28 -11.62 12.94
CA ALA A 89 6.35 -10.64 13.50
C ALA A 89 5.36 -10.04 12.49
N GLN A 90 5.55 -10.27 11.18
CA GLN A 90 4.57 -9.82 10.17
C GLN A 90 3.34 -10.72 10.11
N PHE A 91 3.37 -11.92 10.68
CA PHE A 91 2.28 -12.88 10.62
C PHE A 91 1.51 -12.91 11.92
N ALA A 92 0.18 -12.90 11.85
CA ALA A 92 -0.71 -13.07 13.00
C ALA A 92 -0.88 -14.57 13.35
N LEU A 93 0.24 -15.25 13.59
CA LEU A 93 0.28 -16.66 14.02
C LEU A 93 0.57 -16.73 15.52
N ASP A 94 0.14 -17.83 16.16
CA ASP A 94 0.62 -18.16 17.51
C ASP A 94 2.12 -18.49 17.51
N ASP A 95 2.71 -18.54 18.71
CA ASP A 95 4.15 -18.80 18.89
C ASP A 95 4.57 -20.25 18.62
N ASP A 96 3.63 -21.13 18.22
CA ASP A 96 3.95 -22.52 17.91
C ASP A 96 4.78 -22.66 16.62
N ALA A 97 5.30 -23.86 16.42
CA ALA A 97 6.10 -24.18 15.24
C ALA A 97 5.21 -24.55 14.04
N HIS A 98 5.17 -23.67 13.05
CA HIS A 98 4.34 -23.82 11.84
C HIS A 98 5.09 -24.50 10.70
N PHE A 99 5.06 -25.84 10.65
CA PHE A 99 5.72 -26.62 9.59
C PHE A 99 4.84 -26.90 8.36
N ALA A 100 3.61 -26.39 8.32
CA ALA A 100 2.64 -26.65 7.26
C ALA A 100 2.35 -25.42 6.36
N ALA A 101 3.21 -24.39 6.39
CA ALA A 101 3.02 -23.15 5.62
C ALA A 101 2.93 -23.33 4.09
N PHE A 102 3.35 -24.49 3.57
CA PHE A 102 3.17 -24.86 2.15
C PHE A 102 1.72 -25.21 1.79
N THR A 103 0.86 -25.49 2.78
CA THR A 103 -0.56 -25.79 2.54
C THR A 103 -1.30 -24.52 2.16
N LEU A 104 -1.09 -23.46 2.95
CA LEU A 104 -1.57 -22.11 2.68
C LEU A 104 -0.70 -21.14 3.48
N ALA A 105 -0.21 -20.10 2.82
CA ALA A 105 0.56 -19.07 3.48
C ALA A 105 -0.36 -18.17 4.32
N ALA A 106 0.04 -17.88 5.56
CA ALA A 106 -0.59 -16.82 6.33
C ALA A 106 -0.28 -15.46 5.69
N HIS A 107 -1.23 -14.52 5.72
CA HIS A 107 -0.99 -13.19 5.16
C HIS A 107 -0.02 -12.40 6.05
N PRO A 108 1.10 -11.89 5.52
CA PRO A 108 1.88 -10.90 6.25
C PRO A 108 1.06 -9.61 6.38
N ARG A 109 1.34 -8.82 7.41
CA ARG A 109 0.58 -7.61 7.78
C ARG A 109 0.32 -6.67 6.60
N ALA A 110 1.33 -6.41 5.77
CA ALA A 110 1.18 -5.53 4.60
C ALA A 110 0.11 -6.04 3.61
N VAL A 111 0.02 -7.35 3.41
CA VAL A 111 -1.00 -7.98 2.54
C VAL A 111 -2.36 -7.94 3.22
N ALA A 112 -2.44 -8.24 4.53
CA ALA A 112 -3.68 -8.17 5.28
C ALA A 112 -4.30 -6.75 5.26
N GLU A 113 -3.47 -5.72 5.47
CA GLU A 113 -3.87 -4.31 5.39
C GLU A 113 -4.32 -3.92 3.97
N ALA A 114 -3.66 -4.45 2.93
CA ALA A 114 -4.06 -4.20 1.56
C ALA A 114 -5.43 -4.82 1.24
N VAL A 115 -5.62 -6.09 1.57
CA VAL A 115 -6.91 -6.79 1.39
C VAL A 115 -8.02 -6.04 2.10
N GLU A 116 -7.81 -5.62 3.35
CA GLU A 116 -8.83 -4.89 4.12
C GLU A 116 -9.21 -3.54 3.46
N ARG A 117 -8.23 -2.83 2.89
CA ARG A 117 -8.47 -1.58 2.15
C ARG A 117 -9.36 -1.82 0.93
N HIS A 118 -9.05 -2.83 0.12
CA HIS A 118 -9.82 -3.17 -1.08
C HIS A 118 -11.21 -3.70 -0.71
N ARG A 119 -11.31 -4.53 0.32
CA ARG A 119 -12.59 -5.02 0.87
C ARG A 119 -13.51 -3.88 1.27
N ARG A 120 -13.00 -2.92 2.03
CA ARG A 120 -13.79 -1.74 2.44
C ARG A 120 -14.28 -0.93 1.23
N GLY A 121 -13.42 -0.71 0.23
CA GLY A 121 -13.82 0.01 -0.99
C GLY A 121 -14.94 -0.72 -1.75
N LEU A 122 -14.83 -2.04 -1.88
CA LEU A 122 -15.85 -2.89 -2.48
C LEU A 122 -17.16 -2.91 -1.69
N ASP A 123 -17.09 -2.87 -0.35
CA ASP A 123 -18.27 -2.81 0.53
C ASP A 123 -18.99 -1.46 0.46
N GLU A 124 -18.26 -0.36 0.22
CA GLU A 124 -18.81 1.00 0.12
C GLU A 124 -19.55 1.22 -1.21
N ASP A 125 -18.93 0.87 -2.34
CA ASP A 125 -19.54 0.89 -3.68
C ASP A 125 -18.82 -0.08 -4.61
N THR A 126 -19.41 -1.26 -4.82
CA THR A 126 -18.77 -2.31 -5.64
C THR A 126 -18.58 -1.89 -7.10
N ASP A 127 -19.57 -1.25 -7.72
CA ASP A 127 -19.52 -0.93 -9.16
C ASP A 127 -18.55 0.23 -9.41
N GLY A 128 -18.68 1.31 -8.61
CA GLY A 128 -17.76 2.44 -8.66
C GLY A 128 -16.31 2.04 -8.40
N TYR A 129 -16.08 1.22 -7.37
CA TYR A 129 -14.72 0.76 -7.03
C TYR A 129 -14.06 -0.05 -8.15
N LEU A 130 -14.81 -0.96 -8.78
CA LEU A 130 -14.28 -1.78 -9.88
C LEU A 130 -14.03 -0.97 -11.14
N LEU A 131 -14.93 -0.03 -11.47
CA LEU A 131 -14.76 0.85 -12.63
C LEU A 131 -13.57 1.79 -12.48
N GLU A 132 -13.35 2.33 -11.28
CA GLU A 132 -12.26 3.27 -11.00
C GLU A 132 -10.90 2.57 -10.85
N GLN A 133 -10.85 1.42 -10.16
CA GLN A 133 -9.58 0.84 -9.71
C GLN A 133 -9.23 -0.50 -10.37
N GLY A 134 -10.23 -1.26 -10.84
CA GLY A 134 -10.04 -2.68 -11.19
C GLY A 134 -8.97 -2.90 -12.27
N PHE A 135 -9.07 -2.17 -13.37
CA PHE A 135 -8.15 -2.31 -14.51
C PHE A 135 -6.71 -1.90 -14.18
N GLU A 136 -6.53 -0.81 -13.42
CA GLU A 136 -5.21 -0.32 -13.04
C GLU A 136 -4.52 -1.25 -12.04
N LEU A 137 -5.28 -1.78 -11.07
CA LEU A 137 -4.78 -2.76 -10.11
C LEU A 137 -4.34 -4.05 -10.80
N ASP A 138 -5.14 -4.57 -11.72
CA ASP A 138 -4.80 -5.80 -12.48
C ASP A 138 -3.50 -5.62 -13.28
N GLN A 139 -3.35 -4.48 -13.98
CA GLN A 139 -2.11 -4.20 -14.71
C GLN A 139 -0.91 -4.05 -13.79
N SER A 140 -1.08 -3.39 -12.64
CA SER A 140 0.00 -3.24 -11.66
C SER A 140 0.46 -4.61 -11.13
N VAL A 141 -0.49 -5.49 -10.78
CA VAL A 141 -0.16 -6.85 -10.31
C VAL A 141 0.59 -7.64 -11.40
N VAL A 142 0.11 -7.59 -12.65
CA VAL A 142 0.77 -8.28 -13.77
C VAL A 142 2.16 -7.71 -14.03
N GLY A 143 2.35 -6.39 -14.00
CA GLY A 143 3.66 -5.75 -14.20
C GLY A 143 4.69 -6.12 -13.12
N GLU A 144 4.28 -6.16 -11.85
CA GLU A 144 5.13 -6.60 -10.75
C GLU A 144 5.44 -8.10 -10.83
N ALA A 145 4.46 -8.93 -11.17
CA ALA A 145 4.66 -10.36 -11.35
C ALA A 145 5.60 -10.68 -12.52
N ALA A 146 5.46 -9.97 -13.64
CA ALA A 146 6.35 -10.08 -14.80
C ALA A 146 7.79 -9.72 -14.43
N SER A 147 7.96 -8.63 -13.67
CA SER A 147 9.26 -8.19 -13.17
C SER A 147 9.89 -9.21 -12.20
N TYR A 148 9.09 -9.83 -11.33
CA TYR A 148 9.56 -10.87 -10.41
C TYR A 148 9.97 -12.15 -11.14
N LEU A 149 9.25 -12.53 -12.19
CA LEU A 149 9.47 -13.76 -12.94
C LEU A 149 10.45 -13.61 -14.11
N ASP A 150 10.89 -12.39 -14.44
CA ASP A 150 11.66 -12.06 -15.65
C ASP A 150 10.93 -12.54 -16.93
N ALA A 151 9.63 -12.24 -17.00
CA ALA A 151 8.72 -12.67 -18.06
C ALA A 151 8.06 -11.48 -18.77
N ASP A 152 7.43 -11.72 -19.93
CA ASP A 152 6.59 -10.70 -20.57
C ASP A 152 5.22 -10.62 -19.88
N PRO A 153 4.68 -9.42 -19.59
CA PRO A 153 3.35 -9.25 -18.99
C PRO A 153 2.22 -9.98 -19.73
N GLY A 154 2.30 -10.09 -21.06
CA GLY A 154 1.31 -10.78 -21.88
C GLY A 154 1.33 -12.31 -21.76
N GLU A 155 2.36 -12.87 -21.11
CA GLU A 155 2.46 -14.29 -20.79
C GLU A 155 1.82 -14.66 -19.44
N LEU A 156 1.35 -13.67 -18.68
CA LEU A 156 0.75 -13.87 -17.35
C LEU A 156 -0.77 -13.74 -17.38
N ALA A 157 -1.45 -14.67 -16.70
CA ALA A 157 -2.89 -14.63 -16.47
C ALA A 157 -3.17 -14.68 -14.95
N LEU A 158 -4.10 -13.83 -14.49
CA LEU A 158 -4.62 -13.87 -13.12
C LEU A 158 -5.77 -14.89 -13.06
N THR A 159 -5.79 -15.77 -12.05
CA THR A 159 -6.71 -16.93 -11.94
C THR A 159 -7.45 -17.00 -10.61
#